data_AF-A0A6L3A5V0-F1
#
_entry.id   AF-A0A6L3A5V0-F1
#
_cell.length_a   1.000
_cell.length_b   1.000
_cell.length_c   1.000
_cell.angle_alpha   90.00
_cell.angle_beta   90.00
_cell.angle_gamma   90.00
#
_symmetry.space_group_name_H-M   'P 1'
#
loop_
_entity.id
_entity.type
_entity.pdbx_description
1 polymer ?
#
loop_
_entity_poly.entity_id
_entity_poly.type
_entity_poly.pdbx_seq_one_letter_code
_entity_poly.pdbx_strand_id
1 'polypeptide(L)'
;MKDGLTPRSRTDRSRPVIEAAGALYLLFLLATSLAPLDFGQPLPQPALERMFTVAFGRVAWAELAANTVLYVPFGALARWLLINRRPGIPLASVVALSFAAAVSAGLEATQAFSPTRVSSVVDLAANFGGAALGVLASRLTERMSRRRQTRFWRLRGELPLELRAKFYVLLLTVIAAAPYSFSLDPLWVERAWSKAVFKPFDEYVTGNAAGGSLEAQAGERRRVQSTALDDGAEAAAFFMLAWVVFTCLRNEYRFGTAGTTLLTLWTVATLAIGFSVMQFLIVNRGFVATDLVIRVCGGCAGLLLAICAGRSVAGQRDAAWPCRRRTARVLALATVGYIVLRGSFPLMFRPASTLPDLMSPETMFPFFGYARGRFDLAITDLVAKTYAYLLLGTALAAARVNDMKSDARCMMARSAAVALGVAIVVEGLQIFIVSRVPSITDLLLAVPAAALGAYLMCGLKSVVKEVRPARNEPPGDAPPPGGRRWTLSDALISQLVAPRSDAVKPLGQ
;
A
#
# COMPACT_ATOMS: atom_id res chain seq x y z
N MET A 1 -41.96 13.36 -31.18
CA MET A 1 -41.06 12.27 -30.76
C MET A 1 -39.91 12.87 -29.97
N LYS A 2 -39.98 12.83 -28.63
CA LYS A 2 -38.85 13.18 -27.76
C LYS A 2 -38.13 11.88 -27.49
N ASP A 3 -36.94 11.71 -28.05
CA ASP A 3 -36.09 10.56 -27.76
C ASP A 3 -35.81 10.52 -26.26
N GLY A 4 -36.51 9.60 -25.60
CA GLY A 4 -36.27 9.22 -24.22
C GLY A 4 -34.92 8.53 -24.15
N LEU A 5 -33.85 9.32 -24.09
CA LEU A 5 -32.53 8.89 -23.66
C LEU A 5 -32.66 8.42 -22.22
N THR A 6 -33.03 7.15 -22.05
CA THR A 6 -32.93 6.46 -20.78
C THR A 6 -31.49 6.66 -20.30
N PRO A 7 -31.28 7.26 -19.12
CA PRO A 7 -29.94 7.58 -18.66
C PRO A 7 -29.14 6.28 -18.61
N ARG A 8 -28.12 6.16 -19.47
CA ARG A 8 -27.22 5.01 -19.50
C ARG A 8 -26.84 4.68 -18.07
N SER A 9 -27.27 3.50 -17.62
CA SER A 9 -27.12 3.09 -16.23
C SER A 9 -25.64 3.16 -15.84
N ARG A 10 -25.38 3.60 -14.61
CA ARG A 10 -24.04 3.82 -14.04
C ARG A 10 -23.10 2.62 -14.21
N THR A 11 -23.65 1.43 -14.43
CA THR A 11 -22.96 0.15 -14.72
C THR A 11 -22.20 0.14 -16.05
N ASP A 12 -22.69 0.84 -17.08
CA ASP A 12 -22.05 0.84 -18.41
C ASP A 12 -20.69 1.59 -18.38
N ARG A 13 -20.59 2.55 -17.46
CA ARG A 13 -19.43 3.42 -17.32
C ARG A 13 -18.20 2.74 -16.68
N SER A 14 -18.38 1.77 -15.79
CA SER A 14 -17.26 1.08 -15.12
C SER A 14 -16.71 -0.12 -15.91
N ARG A 15 -17.45 -0.58 -16.92
CA ARG A 15 -17.12 -1.77 -17.69
C ARG A 15 -15.72 -1.79 -18.32
N PRO A 16 -15.28 -0.77 -19.09
CA PRO A 16 -13.97 -0.81 -19.74
C PRO A 16 -12.82 -0.85 -18.74
N VAL A 17 -13.00 -0.26 -17.55
CA VAL A 17 -11.99 -0.29 -16.48
C VAL A 17 -11.85 -1.69 -15.91
N ILE A 18 -12.96 -2.38 -15.67
CA ILE A 18 -12.95 -3.76 -15.15
C ILE A 18 -12.40 -4.71 -16.23
N GLU A 19 -12.75 -4.51 -17.51
CA GLU A 19 -12.23 -5.28 -18.66
C GLU A 19 -10.71 -5.13 -18.77
N ALA A 20 -10.19 -3.89 -18.74
CA ALA A 20 -8.76 -3.64 -18.75
C ALA A 20 -8.05 -4.23 -17.51
N ALA A 21 -8.61 -4.04 -16.31
CA ALA A 21 -8.04 -4.58 -15.08
C ALA A 21 -8.02 -6.13 -15.07
N GLY A 22 -9.10 -6.76 -15.54
CA GLY A 22 -9.18 -8.22 -15.66
C GLY A 22 -8.19 -8.78 -16.68
N ALA A 23 -8.04 -8.13 -17.84
CA ALA A 23 -7.09 -8.53 -18.86
C ALA A 23 -5.63 -8.38 -18.39
N LEU A 24 -5.29 -7.24 -17.79
CA LEU A 24 -3.96 -7.00 -17.23
C LEU A 24 -3.64 -7.98 -16.09
N TYR A 25 -4.62 -8.28 -15.23
CA TYR A 25 -4.42 -9.24 -14.14
C TYR A 25 -4.25 -10.67 -14.65
N LEU A 26 -5.02 -11.08 -15.67
CA LEU A 26 -4.84 -12.37 -16.32
C LEU A 26 -3.45 -12.46 -16.95
N LEU A 27 -3.00 -11.42 -17.67
CA LEU A 27 -1.68 -11.39 -18.26
C LEU A 27 -0.58 -11.50 -17.20
N PHE A 28 -0.73 -10.76 -16.10
CA PHE A 28 0.16 -10.86 -14.93
C PHE A 28 0.21 -12.30 -14.40
N LEU A 29 -0.95 -12.91 -14.16
CA LEU A 29 -1.05 -14.27 -13.63
C LEU A 29 -0.37 -15.27 -14.57
N LEU A 30 -0.66 -15.20 -15.87
CA LEU A 30 -0.01 -16.05 -16.88
C LEU A 30 1.51 -15.84 -16.91
N ALA A 31 1.97 -14.59 -16.92
CA ALA A 31 3.39 -14.26 -16.92
C ALA A 31 4.12 -14.80 -15.67
N THR A 32 3.53 -14.64 -14.49
CA THR A 32 4.13 -15.12 -13.24
C THR A 32 4.16 -16.64 -13.13
N SER A 33 3.10 -17.31 -13.58
CA SER A 33 3.01 -18.77 -13.50
C SER A 33 3.87 -19.45 -14.56
N LEU A 34 4.04 -18.86 -15.75
CA LEU A 34 4.83 -19.46 -16.82
C LEU A 34 6.34 -19.18 -16.72
N ALA A 35 6.78 -18.21 -15.90
CA ALA A 35 8.21 -17.97 -15.68
C ALA A 35 8.88 -19.19 -15.00
N PRO A 36 10.10 -19.62 -15.43
CA PRO A 36 11.05 -18.92 -16.30
C PRO A 36 10.92 -19.14 -17.84
N LEU A 37 9.77 -19.60 -18.35
CA LEU A 37 9.52 -19.87 -19.79
C LEU A 37 10.46 -20.93 -20.40
N ASP A 38 10.93 -21.89 -19.60
CA ASP A 38 11.86 -22.95 -19.99
C ASP A 38 11.16 -24.18 -20.60
N PHE A 39 10.27 -23.93 -21.56
CA PHE A 39 9.52 -24.96 -22.28
C PHE A 39 10.32 -25.48 -23.48
N GLY A 40 11.18 -26.47 -23.28
CA GLY A 40 12.01 -26.99 -24.39
C GLY A 40 12.46 -28.44 -24.26
N GLN A 41 12.22 -29.07 -23.11
CA GLN A 41 12.58 -30.46 -22.91
C GLN A 41 11.46 -31.38 -23.42
N PRO A 42 11.77 -32.44 -24.19
CA PRO A 42 10.77 -33.45 -24.54
C PRO A 42 10.14 -34.00 -23.25
N LEU A 43 8.82 -34.18 -23.27
CA LEU A 43 8.05 -34.70 -22.14
C LEU A 43 8.76 -35.94 -21.56
N PRO A 44 9.25 -35.90 -20.30
CA PRO A 44 9.79 -37.11 -19.69
C PRO A 44 8.63 -38.11 -19.63
N GLN A 45 8.67 -39.17 -20.44
CA GLN A 45 7.62 -40.18 -20.44
C GLN A 45 7.68 -40.92 -19.10
N PRO A 46 6.69 -40.75 -18.20
CA PRO A 46 5.30 -40.38 -18.45
C PRO A 46 4.89 -39.04 -17.77
N ALA A 47 4.81 -37.97 -18.55
CA ALA A 47 4.37 -36.65 -18.06
C ALA A 47 2.93 -36.66 -17.52
N LEU A 48 2.10 -37.59 -18.00
CA LEU A 48 0.75 -37.83 -17.50
C LEU A 48 0.75 -38.35 -16.05
N GLU A 49 1.72 -39.18 -15.66
CA GLU A 49 1.82 -39.64 -14.27
C GLU A 49 2.27 -38.50 -13.37
N ARG A 50 3.21 -37.65 -13.82
CA ARG A 50 3.65 -36.46 -13.05
C ARG A 50 2.57 -35.39 -12.89
N MET A 51 1.69 -35.20 -13.87
CA MET A 51 0.56 -34.26 -13.80
C MET A 51 -0.41 -34.58 -12.65
N PHE A 52 -0.43 -35.82 -12.16
CA PHE A 52 -1.34 -36.28 -11.11
C PHE A 52 -0.65 -36.94 -9.91
N THR A 53 0.69 -36.94 -9.85
CA THR A 53 1.39 -37.33 -8.63
C THR A 53 1.06 -36.31 -7.55
N VAL A 54 0.23 -36.73 -6.59
CA VAL A 54 -0.02 -35.92 -5.39
C VAL A 54 1.24 -35.97 -4.54
N ALA A 55 2.14 -35.02 -4.78
CA ALA A 55 3.32 -34.81 -3.96
C ALA A 55 2.88 -34.24 -2.59
N PHE A 56 2.33 -35.10 -1.72
CA PHE A 56 2.08 -34.77 -0.32
C PHE A 56 3.38 -34.54 0.48
N GLY A 57 4.54 -34.75 -0.14
CA GLY A 57 5.86 -34.49 0.43
C GLY A 57 6.13 -32.99 0.58
N ARG A 58 5.76 -32.45 1.75
CA ARG A 58 5.90 -31.03 2.15
C ARG A 58 5.10 -30.07 1.26
N VAL A 59 3.80 -29.96 1.52
CA VAL A 59 3.03 -28.77 1.16
C VAL A 59 3.71 -27.57 1.81
N ALA A 60 4.41 -26.76 1.01
CA ALA A 60 4.92 -25.49 1.47
C ALA A 60 3.69 -24.58 1.66
N TRP A 61 3.24 -24.42 2.90
CA TRP A 61 2.09 -23.56 3.23
C TRP A 61 2.19 -22.15 2.64
N ALA A 62 3.42 -21.65 2.44
CA ALA A 62 3.69 -20.40 1.77
C ALA A 62 3.28 -20.41 0.28
N GLU A 63 3.56 -21.48 -0.45
CA GLU A 63 3.19 -21.65 -1.87
C GLU A 63 1.67 -21.78 -2.00
N LEU A 64 1.05 -22.61 -1.15
CA LEU A 64 -0.40 -22.75 -1.07
C LEU A 64 -1.09 -21.40 -0.80
N ALA A 65 -0.58 -20.65 0.18
CA ALA A 65 -1.10 -19.33 0.52
C ALA A 65 -0.89 -18.31 -0.61
N ALA A 66 0.27 -18.31 -1.25
CA ALA A 66 0.57 -17.44 -2.38
C ALA A 66 -0.37 -17.69 -3.56
N ASN A 67 -0.54 -18.95 -3.96
CA ASN A 67 -1.43 -19.37 -5.03
C ASN A 67 -2.89 -19.00 -4.72
N THR A 68 -3.33 -19.25 -3.48
CA THR A 68 -4.66 -18.83 -3.00
C THR A 68 -4.83 -17.31 -3.11
N VAL A 69 -3.92 -16.52 -2.55
CA VAL A 69 -4.01 -15.06 -2.54
C VAL A 69 -3.96 -14.49 -3.96
N LEU A 70 -3.13 -15.04 -4.84
CA LEU A 70 -2.96 -14.60 -6.23
C LEU A 70 -4.26 -14.76 -7.04
N TYR A 71 -5.07 -15.79 -6.76
CA TYR A 71 -6.33 -16.01 -7.47
C TYR A 71 -7.54 -15.26 -6.87
N VAL A 72 -7.43 -14.68 -5.66
CA VAL A 72 -8.53 -13.87 -5.07
C VAL A 72 -8.92 -12.69 -5.97
N PRO A 73 -8.01 -11.80 -6.42
CA PRO A 73 -8.39 -10.70 -7.29
C PRO A 73 -8.90 -11.19 -8.65
N PHE A 74 -8.33 -12.28 -9.18
CA PHE A 74 -8.75 -12.87 -10.44
C PHE A 74 -10.22 -13.33 -10.40
N GLY A 75 -10.61 -14.11 -9.38
CA GLY A 75 -11.99 -14.57 -9.21
C GLY A 75 -12.98 -13.41 -9.02
N ALA A 76 -12.57 -12.36 -8.31
CA ALA A 76 -13.39 -11.16 -8.13
C ALA A 76 -13.61 -10.39 -9.45
N LEU A 77 -12.55 -10.15 -10.20
CA LEU A 77 -12.59 -9.45 -11.50
C LEU A 77 -13.39 -10.25 -12.54
N ALA A 78 -13.13 -11.56 -12.65
CA ALA A 78 -13.85 -12.45 -13.56
C ALA A 78 -15.37 -12.39 -13.31
N ARG A 79 -15.80 -12.46 -12.04
CA ARG A 79 -17.23 -12.31 -11.71
C ARG A 79 -17.78 -10.92 -12.05
N TRP A 80 -17.07 -9.84 -11.72
CA TRP A 80 -17.53 -8.48 -12.04
C TRP A 80 -17.66 -8.23 -13.55
N LEU A 81 -16.80 -8.81 -14.36
CA LEU A 81 -16.91 -8.78 -15.83
C LEU A 81 -18.20 -9.44 -16.31
N LEU A 82 -18.50 -10.62 -15.75
CA LEU A 82 -19.64 -11.43 -16.17
C LEU A 82 -20.97 -10.81 -15.72
N ILE A 83 -21.08 -10.28 -14.51
CA ILE A 83 -22.34 -9.66 -14.01
C ILE A 83 -22.80 -8.49 -14.89
N ASN A 84 -21.84 -7.74 -15.45
CA ASN A 84 -22.15 -6.63 -16.33
C ASN A 84 -22.72 -7.08 -17.70
N ARG A 85 -22.74 -8.39 -18.00
CA ARG A 85 -23.23 -8.99 -19.25
C ARG A 85 -24.64 -9.61 -19.13
N ARG A 86 -25.34 -9.39 -18.01
CA ARG A 86 -26.68 -9.94 -17.69
C ARG A 86 -26.85 -11.47 -17.43
N PRO A 87 -25.82 -12.31 -17.18
CA PRO A 87 -26.07 -13.60 -16.55
C PRO A 87 -26.59 -13.38 -15.12
N GLY A 88 -27.51 -14.22 -14.65
CA GLY A 88 -27.93 -14.19 -13.26
C GLY A 88 -26.73 -14.26 -12.31
N ILE A 89 -26.84 -13.63 -11.12
CA ILE A 89 -25.79 -13.61 -10.10
C ILE A 89 -25.13 -14.99 -9.83
N PRO A 90 -25.87 -16.12 -9.74
CA PRO A 90 -25.24 -17.42 -9.53
C PRO A 90 -24.47 -17.89 -10.78
N LEU A 91 -25.03 -17.72 -11.97
CA LEU A 91 -24.39 -18.10 -13.24
C LEU A 91 -23.06 -17.37 -13.43
N ALA A 92 -23.00 -16.07 -13.12
CA ALA A 92 -21.76 -15.30 -13.19
C ALA A 92 -20.67 -15.85 -12.27
N SER A 93 -21.04 -16.39 -11.09
CA SER A 93 -20.09 -17.02 -10.18
C SER A 93 -19.60 -18.37 -10.69
N VAL A 94 -20.50 -19.20 -11.22
CA VAL A 94 -20.13 -20.50 -11.80
C VAL A 94 -19.18 -20.30 -12.97
N VAL A 95 -19.53 -19.42 -13.91
CA VAL A 95 -18.69 -19.13 -15.08
C VAL A 95 -17.34 -18.53 -14.67
N ALA A 96 -17.29 -17.65 -13.67
CA ALA A 96 -16.03 -17.12 -13.15
C ALA A 96 -15.13 -18.21 -12.56
N LEU A 97 -15.70 -19.14 -11.80
CA LEU A 97 -14.97 -20.26 -11.20
C LEU A 97 -14.51 -21.27 -12.26
N SER A 98 -15.37 -21.60 -13.22
CA SER A 98 -15.00 -22.47 -14.35
C SER A 98 -13.88 -21.85 -15.17
N PHE A 99 -13.92 -20.53 -15.40
CA PHE A 99 -12.85 -19.83 -16.09
C PHE A 99 -11.53 -19.85 -15.31
N ALA A 100 -11.57 -19.65 -13.99
CA ALA A 100 -10.38 -19.77 -13.14
C ALA A 100 -9.81 -21.18 -13.07
N ALA A 101 -10.66 -22.20 -12.97
CA ALA A 101 -10.26 -23.59 -13.04
C ALA A 101 -9.60 -23.90 -14.39
N ALA A 102 -10.18 -23.44 -15.51
CA ALA A 102 -9.62 -23.65 -16.84
C ALA A 102 -8.27 -22.97 -17.03
N VAL A 103 -8.12 -21.71 -16.57
CA VAL A 103 -6.84 -21.00 -16.60
C VAL A 103 -5.79 -21.72 -15.75
N SER A 104 -6.14 -22.13 -14.52
CA SER A 104 -5.22 -22.86 -13.65
C SER A 104 -4.83 -24.22 -14.23
N ALA A 105 -5.79 -25.00 -14.74
CA ALA A 105 -5.50 -26.29 -15.36
C ALA A 105 -4.64 -26.14 -16.62
N GLY A 106 -4.88 -25.09 -17.42
CA GLY A 106 -4.03 -24.76 -18.57
C GLY A 106 -2.60 -24.40 -18.17
N LEU A 107 -2.42 -23.68 -17.06
CA LEU A 107 -1.10 -23.35 -16.52
C LEU A 107 -0.37 -24.59 -16.01
N GLU A 108 -1.02 -25.42 -15.19
CA GLU A 108 -0.48 -26.70 -14.72
C GLU A 108 -0.07 -27.59 -15.90
N ALA A 109 -0.94 -27.68 -16.92
CA ALA A 109 -0.68 -28.45 -18.12
C ALA A 109 0.53 -27.93 -18.89
N THR A 110 0.70 -26.61 -18.97
CA THR A 110 1.84 -25.98 -19.63
C THR A 110 3.12 -26.14 -18.81
N GLN A 111 3.04 -26.05 -17.49
CA GLN A 111 4.17 -26.21 -16.56
C GLN A 111 4.69 -27.65 -16.52
N ALA A 112 3.88 -28.66 -16.88
CA ALA A 112 4.37 -30.03 -17.05
C ALA A 112 5.46 -30.16 -18.14
N PHE A 113 5.58 -29.17 -19.03
CA PHE A 113 6.65 -29.07 -20.04
C PHE A 113 7.88 -28.27 -19.56
N SER A 114 7.85 -27.75 -18.34
CA SER A 114 8.98 -27.03 -17.72
C SER A 114 9.76 -27.98 -16.81
N PRO A 115 11.09 -28.12 -16.99
CA PRO A 115 11.93 -28.97 -16.13
C PRO A 115 12.10 -28.40 -14.72
N THR A 116 11.89 -27.09 -14.53
CA THR A 116 12.06 -26.41 -13.24
C THR A 116 10.76 -26.28 -12.45
N ARG A 117 9.62 -26.67 -13.03
CA ARG A 117 8.31 -26.61 -12.38
C ARG A 117 7.74 -28.01 -12.18
N VAL A 118 7.08 -28.19 -11.04
CA VAL A 118 6.34 -29.40 -10.73
C VAL A 118 4.87 -29.04 -10.82
N SER A 119 4.15 -29.68 -11.75
CA SER A 119 2.70 -29.54 -11.79
C SER A 119 2.08 -30.23 -10.56
N SER A 120 1.10 -29.57 -9.93
CA SER A 120 0.52 -30.02 -8.68
C SER A 120 -0.99 -29.82 -8.63
N VAL A 121 -1.70 -30.90 -8.29
CA VAL A 121 -3.14 -30.84 -7.98
C VAL A 121 -3.42 -29.94 -6.76
N VAL A 122 -2.43 -29.80 -5.86
CA VAL A 122 -2.54 -28.91 -4.69
C VAL A 122 -2.57 -27.45 -5.14
N ASP A 123 -1.78 -27.07 -6.15
CA ASP A 123 -1.76 -25.71 -6.71
C ASP A 123 -3.06 -25.40 -7.46
N LEU A 124 -3.56 -26.35 -8.25
CA LEU A 124 -4.87 -26.25 -8.88
C LEU A 124 -5.99 -26.01 -7.84
N ALA A 125 -5.97 -26.76 -6.73
CA ALA A 125 -6.93 -26.60 -5.64
C ALA A 125 -6.78 -25.25 -4.92
N ALA A 126 -5.55 -24.79 -4.68
CA ALA A 126 -5.25 -23.50 -4.07
C ALA A 126 -5.75 -22.33 -4.94
N ASN A 127 -5.45 -22.38 -6.24
CA ASN A 127 -5.88 -21.40 -7.23
C ASN A 127 -7.41 -21.33 -7.32
N PHE A 128 -8.07 -22.49 -7.36
CA PHE A 128 -9.53 -22.57 -7.33
C PHE A 128 -10.11 -22.01 -6.03
N GLY A 129 -9.54 -22.36 -4.87
CA GLY A 129 -9.93 -21.84 -3.56
C GLY A 129 -9.79 -20.32 -3.47
N GLY A 130 -8.68 -19.78 -3.97
CA GLY A 130 -8.45 -18.35 -4.13
C GLY A 130 -9.51 -17.67 -4.97
N ALA A 131 -9.81 -18.22 -6.15
CA ALA A 131 -10.85 -17.70 -7.03
C ALA A 131 -12.24 -17.72 -6.36
N ALA A 132 -12.56 -18.76 -5.59
CA ALA A 132 -13.80 -18.86 -4.81
C ALA A 132 -13.90 -17.79 -3.72
N LEU A 133 -12.82 -17.53 -2.98
CA LEU A 133 -12.74 -16.42 -2.04
C LEU A 133 -12.90 -15.07 -2.74
N GLY A 134 -12.33 -14.90 -3.94
CA GLY A 134 -12.52 -13.72 -4.79
C GLY A 134 -13.98 -13.50 -5.22
N VAL A 135 -14.64 -14.57 -5.67
CA VAL A 135 -16.06 -14.57 -6.01
C VAL A 135 -16.91 -14.21 -4.79
N LEU A 136 -16.59 -14.75 -3.61
CA LEU A 136 -17.27 -14.39 -2.36
C LEU A 136 -17.04 -12.93 -1.97
N ALA A 137 -15.79 -12.46 -2.02
CA ALA A 137 -15.42 -11.08 -1.74
C ALA A 137 -16.14 -10.09 -2.67
N SER A 138 -16.27 -10.42 -3.97
CA SER A 138 -17.00 -9.60 -4.94
C SER A 138 -18.51 -9.55 -4.65
N ARG A 139 -19.10 -10.63 -4.09
CA ARG A 139 -20.52 -10.65 -3.64
C ARG A 139 -20.72 -9.79 -2.40
N LEU A 140 -19.82 -9.92 -1.43
CA LEU A 140 -19.85 -9.14 -0.19
C LEU A 140 -19.68 -7.65 -0.49
N THR A 141 -18.69 -7.30 -1.30
CA THR A 141 -18.48 -5.91 -1.75
C THR A 141 -19.64 -5.41 -2.58
N GLU A 142 -20.31 -6.20 -3.43
CA GLU A 142 -21.51 -5.73 -4.14
C GLU A 142 -22.69 -5.45 -3.19
N ARG A 143 -22.97 -6.37 -2.27
CA ARG A 143 -24.02 -6.21 -1.23
C ARG A 143 -23.72 -5.01 -0.33
N MET A 144 -22.46 -4.86 0.07
CA MET A 144 -21.99 -3.76 0.90
C MET A 144 -21.94 -2.45 0.12
N SER A 145 -21.52 -2.44 -1.15
CA SER A 145 -21.37 -1.23 -1.95
C SER A 145 -22.72 -0.57 -2.20
N ARG A 146 -23.78 -1.33 -2.51
CA ARG A 146 -25.11 -0.73 -2.77
C ARG A 146 -25.77 -0.11 -1.53
N ARG A 147 -25.62 -0.72 -0.35
CA ARG A 147 -26.25 -0.25 0.91
C ARG A 147 -25.34 0.60 1.78
N ARG A 148 -24.03 0.38 1.70
CA ARG A 148 -23.00 1.05 2.51
C ARG A 148 -22.19 2.06 1.73
N GLN A 149 -22.14 2.16 0.39
CA GLN A 149 -21.44 3.31 -0.20
C GLN A 149 -22.06 4.60 0.32
N THR A 150 -23.38 4.79 0.24
CA THR A 150 -24.01 6.02 0.77
C THR A 150 -23.82 6.19 2.28
N ARG A 151 -23.88 5.11 3.09
CA ARG A 151 -23.69 5.18 4.55
C ARG A 151 -22.22 5.35 4.98
N PHE A 152 -21.31 4.54 4.46
CA PHE A 152 -19.86 4.61 4.69
C PHE A 152 -19.30 5.94 4.21
N TRP A 153 -19.76 6.43 3.06
CA TRP A 153 -19.39 7.75 2.57
C TRP A 153 -19.96 8.85 3.47
N ARG A 154 -21.24 8.82 3.90
CA ARG A 154 -21.74 9.77 4.91
C ARG A 154 -20.94 9.74 6.23
N LEU A 155 -20.68 8.55 6.77
CA LEU A 155 -19.88 8.37 7.99
C LEU A 155 -18.41 8.83 7.80
N ARG A 156 -17.89 8.83 6.56
CA ARG A 156 -16.52 9.28 6.24
C ARG A 156 -16.30 10.78 6.41
N GLY A 157 -17.32 11.60 6.11
CA GLY A 157 -17.23 13.06 6.31
C GLY A 157 -17.20 13.46 7.79
N GLU A 158 -17.62 12.55 8.66
CA GLU A 158 -17.64 12.71 10.12
C GLU A 158 -16.59 11.86 10.82
N LEU A 159 -15.72 11.14 10.09
CA LEU A 159 -14.73 10.26 10.71
C LEU A 159 -13.90 11.07 11.71
N PRO A 160 -14.00 10.72 13.01
CA PRO A 160 -13.18 11.33 14.03
C PRO A 160 -11.70 11.22 13.62
N LEU A 161 -10.92 12.27 13.89
CA LEU A 161 -9.47 12.26 13.76
C LEU A 161 -8.88 11.03 14.47
N GLU A 162 -9.51 10.56 15.54
CA GLU A 162 -9.16 9.31 16.22
C GLU A 162 -9.14 8.11 15.27
N LEU A 163 -10.20 7.91 14.49
CA LEU A 163 -10.26 6.76 13.59
C LEU A 163 -9.26 6.91 12.42
N ARG A 164 -8.90 8.14 12.05
CA ARG A 164 -7.81 8.38 11.08
C ARG A 164 -6.45 8.05 11.68
N ALA A 165 -6.21 8.43 12.93
CA ALA A 165 -5.00 8.07 13.68
C ALA A 165 -4.88 6.55 13.79
N LYS A 166 -5.94 5.86 14.20
CA LYS A 166 -6.00 4.39 14.28
C LYS A 166 -5.73 3.72 12.94
N PHE A 167 -6.36 4.20 11.86
CA PHE A 167 -6.11 3.67 10.52
C PHE A 167 -4.66 3.90 10.07
N TYR A 168 -4.10 5.07 10.38
CA TYR A 168 -2.71 5.38 10.06
C TYR A 168 -1.74 4.48 10.85
N VAL A 169 -1.97 4.26 12.14
CA VAL A 169 -1.21 3.30 12.96
C VAL A 169 -1.29 1.90 12.36
N LEU A 170 -2.49 1.43 12.01
CA LEU A 170 -2.66 0.12 11.36
C LEU A 170 -1.86 0.03 10.06
N LEU A 171 -1.90 1.07 9.23
CA LEU A 171 -1.12 1.14 7.99
C LEU A 171 0.39 1.05 8.28
N LEU A 172 0.89 1.80 9.27
CA LEU A 172 2.29 1.72 9.68
C LEU A 172 2.67 0.33 10.18
N THR A 173 1.80 -0.33 10.96
CA THR A 173 2.02 -1.69 11.43
C THR A 173 2.15 -2.67 10.27
N VAL A 174 1.25 -2.57 9.27
CA VAL A 174 1.31 -3.41 8.07
C VAL A 174 2.60 -3.16 7.28
N ILE A 175 3.01 -1.91 7.12
CA ILE A 175 4.26 -1.58 6.42
C ILE A 175 5.48 -2.09 7.20
N ALA A 176 5.51 -1.88 8.52
CA ALA A 176 6.61 -2.33 9.39
C ALA A 176 6.75 -3.86 9.42
N ALA A 177 5.66 -4.59 9.15
CA ALA A 177 5.62 -6.05 9.08
C ALA A 177 6.23 -6.64 7.80
N ALA A 178 6.48 -5.84 6.75
CA ALA A 178 7.15 -6.32 5.54
C ALA A 178 8.61 -6.74 5.84
N PRO A 179 9.16 -7.81 5.22
CA PRO A 179 8.62 -8.67 4.13
C PRO A 179 7.56 -9.73 4.50
N TYR A 180 6.94 -9.68 5.69
CA TYR A 180 5.91 -10.62 6.15
C TYR A 180 6.40 -12.07 6.39
N SER A 181 7.71 -12.27 6.46
CA SER A 181 8.34 -13.56 6.77
C SER A 181 8.51 -13.70 8.28
N PHE A 182 7.45 -14.03 9.01
CA PHE A 182 7.51 -14.19 10.48
C PHE A 182 7.98 -15.60 10.88
N SER A 183 8.85 -15.67 11.89
CA SER A 183 9.25 -16.92 12.56
C SER A 183 9.19 -16.74 14.07
N LEU A 184 8.52 -17.68 14.74
CA LEU A 184 8.45 -17.78 16.20
C LEU A 184 9.35 -18.90 16.75
N ASP A 185 10.20 -19.48 15.90
CA ASP A 185 11.15 -20.52 16.31
C ASP A 185 12.12 -19.94 17.36
N PRO A 186 12.21 -20.51 18.58
CA PRO A 186 13.14 -20.03 19.60
C PRO A 186 14.60 -19.96 19.12
N LEU A 187 15.03 -20.92 18.29
CA LEU A 187 16.38 -20.92 17.71
C LEU A 187 16.57 -19.76 16.73
N TRP A 188 15.52 -19.38 16.00
CA TRP A 188 15.52 -18.19 15.16
C TRP A 188 15.69 -16.93 16.00
N VAL A 189 14.91 -16.80 17.08
CA VAL A 189 14.96 -15.63 17.97
C VAL A 189 16.34 -15.46 18.59
N GLU A 190 16.97 -16.55 19.04
CA GLU A 190 18.34 -16.52 19.57
C GLU A 190 19.38 -16.06 18.52
N ARG A 191 19.25 -16.55 17.27
CA ARG A 191 20.09 -16.10 16.15
C ARG A 191 19.85 -14.65 15.77
N ALA A 192 18.59 -14.19 15.82
CA ALA A 192 18.24 -12.80 15.53
C ALA A 192 18.78 -11.87 16.64
N TRP A 193 18.72 -12.30 17.90
CA TRP A 193 19.29 -11.59 19.04
C TRP A 193 20.80 -11.44 18.95
N SER A 194 21.52 -12.53 18.67
CA SER A 194 22.98 -12.49 18.54
C SER A 194 23.48 -11.65 17.37
N LYS A 195 22.65 -11.42 16.34
CA LYS A 195 22.95 -10.55 15.19
C LYS A 195 22.44 -9.12 15.34
N ALA A 196 21.80 -8.77 16.45
CA ALA A 196 21.24 -7.44 16.65
C ALA A 196 22.36 -6.37 16.66
N VAL A 197 22.18 -5.32 15.87
CA VAL A 197 23.13 -4.21 15.78
C VAL A 197 22.64 -3.09 16.69
N PHE A 198 23.21 -3.04 17.90
CA PHE A 198 22.83 -2.04 18.91
C PHE A 198 23.51 -0.69 18.72
N LYS A 199 24.59 -0.62 17.94
CA LYS A 199 25.30 0.63 17.66
C LYS A 199 24.56 1.40 16.56
N PRO A 200 23.93 2.54 16.86
CA PRO A 200 23.20 3.30 15.86
C PRO A 200 24.15 3.76 14.75
N PHE A 201 23.66 3.73 13.52
CA PHE A 201 24.34 4.20 12.31
C PHE A 201 25.61 3.43 11.89
N ASP A 202 25.90 2.26 12.49
CA ASP A 202 27.10 1.47 12.16
C ASP A 202 27.13 0.99 10.70
N GLU A 203 25.94 0.74 10.13
CA GLU A 203 25.76 0.39 8.71
C GLU A 203 26.25 1.47 7.74
N TYR A 204 26.19 2.74 8.14
CA TYR A 204 26.68 3.86 7.33
C TYR A 204 28.20 4.02 7.38
N VAL A 205 28.83 3.55 8.45
CA VAL A 205 30.29 3.68 8.67
C VAL A 205 31.04 2.56 7.95
N THR A 206 30.51 1.34 7.99
CA THR A 206 31.16 0.14 7.47
C THR A 206 31.11 0.00 5.95
N GLY A 207 30.16 0.65 5.28
CA GLY A 207 29.98 0.58 3.81
C GLY A 207 31.06 1.24 2.95
N ASN A 208 32.14 1.77 3.54
CA ASN A 208 33.25 2.43 2.84
C ASN A 208 34.50 1.55 2.64
N ALA A 209 34.41 0.23 2.84
CA ALA A 209 35.54 -0.66 2.62
C ALA A 209 35.96 -0.66 1.12
N ALA A 210 37.07 0.02 0.84
CA ALA A 210 37.64 0.19 -0.49
C ALA A 210 38.30 -1.10 -0.98
N GLY A 211 37.59 -1.89 -1.78
CA GLY A 211 38.13 -3.05 -2.46
C GLY A 211 37.05 -3.82 -3.22
N GLY A 212 37.40 -4.38 -4.39
CA GLY A 212 36.49 -5.21 -5.19
C GLY A 212 36.10 -4.61 -6.54
N SER A 213 35.38 -5.42 -7.33
CA SER A 213 34.89 -5.04 -8.66
C SER A 213 33.97 -3.82 -8.60
N LEU A 214 33.83 -3.12 -9.73
CA LEU A 214 32.91 -1.98 -9.86
C LEU A 214 31.48 -2.33 -9.42
N GLU A 215 31.04 -3.57 -9.71
CA GLU A 215 29.71 -4.07 -9.32
C GLU A 215 29.56 -4.23 -7.81
N ALA A 216 30.59 -4.74 -7.12
CA ALA A 216 30.58 -4.87 -5.67
C ALA A 216 30.51 -3.49 -5.00
N GLN A 217 31.30 -2.53 -5.49
CA GLN A 217 31.27 -1.15 -4.99
C GLN A 217 29.91 -0.48 -5.24
N ALA A 218 29.31 -0.69 -6.42
CA ALA A 218 27.98 -0.19 -6.74
C ALA A 218 26.92 -0.83 -5.84
N GLY A 219 26.99 -2.14 -5.61
CA GLY A 219 26.08 -2.87 -4.73
C GLY A 219 26.10 -2.33 -3.30
N GLU A 220 27.28 -2.09 -2.74
CA GLU A 220 27.41 -1.57 -1.38
C GLU A 220 26.93 -0.11 -1.28
N ARG A 221 27.32 0.76 -2.22
CA ARG A 221 26.79 2.14 -2.27
C ARG A 221 25.27 2.17 -2.40
N ARG A 222 24.72 1.29 -3.24
CA ARG A 222 23.27 1.16 -3.41
C ARG A 222 22.62 0.83 -2.09
N ARG A 223 23.15 -0.17 -1.37
CA ARG A 223 22.65 -0.59 -0.07
C ARG A 223 22.61 0.59 0.89
N VAL A 224 23.75 1.25 1.13
CA VAL A 224 23.86 2.40 2.06
C VAL A 224 22.89 3.52 1.69
N GLN A 225 22.83 3.91 0.41
CA GLN A 225 21.95 4.99 -0.05
C GLN A 225 20.46 4.60 0.01
N SER A 226 20.13 3.34 -0.26
CA SER A 226 18.76 2.84 -0.12
C SER A 226 18.31 2.80 1.34
N THR A 227 19.19 2.38 2.26
CA THR A 227 18.95 2.43 3.70
C THR A 227 18.69 3.88 4.15
N ALA A 228 19.50 4.84 3.71
CA ALA A 228 19.28 6.26 4.04
C ALA A 228 17.91 6.79 3.60
N LEU A 229 17.45 6.39 2.41
CA LEU A 229 16.14 6.80 1.91
C LEU A 229 14.99 6.12 2.67
N ASP A 230 15.15 4.84 3.00
CA ASP A 230 14.16 4.09 3.77
C ASP A 230 14.06 4.64 5.21
N ASP A 231 15.19 4.96 5.84
CA ASP A 231 15.25 5.65 7.14
C ASP A 231 14.58 7.03 7.06
N GLY A 232 14.84 7.80 6.00
CA GLY A 232 14.19 9.09 5.78
C GLY A 232 12.66 8.99 5.62
N ALA A 233 12.19 7.96 4.90
CA ALA A 233 10.76 7.68 4.76
C ALA A 233 10.12 7.26 6.09
N GLU A 234 10.84 6.48 6.89
CA GLU A 234 10.42 6.05 8.22
C GLU A 234 10.34 7.23 9.22
N ALA A 235 11.33 8.13 9.22
CA ALA A 235 11.26 9.38 9.98
C ALA A 235 10.05 10.23 9.57
N ALA A 236 9.79 10.38 8.26
CA ALA A 236 8.64 11.12 7.76
C ALA A 236 7.30 10.46 8.15
N ALA A 237 7.25 9.13 8.20
CA ALA A 237 6.08 8.37 8.61
C ALA A 237 5.74 8.62 10.09
N PHE A 238 6.74 8.59 10.97
CA PHE A 238 6.59 8.88 12.40
C PHE A 238 6.37 10.37 12.70
N PHE A 239 6.95 11.26 11.90
CA PHE A 239 6.61 12.68 11.90
C PHE A 239 5.12 12.89 11.70
N MET A 240 4.55 12.26 10.67
CA MET A 240 3.13 12.38 10.35
C MET A 240 2.26 11.71 11.43
N LEU A 241 2.72 10.60 12.02
CA LEU A 241 2.05 9.95 13.14
C LEU A 241 1.89 10.92 14.32
N ALA A 242 3.00 11.52 14.76
CA ALA A 242 3.00 12.45 15.89
C ALA A 242 2.08 13.65 15.63
N TRP A 243 2.12 14.20 14.41
CA TRP A 243 1.22 15.28 14.01
C TRP A 243 -0.26 14.89 14.11
N VAL A 244 -0.64 13.74 13.56
CA VAL A 244 -2.03 13.26 13.55
C VAL A 244 -2.52 12.95 14.95
N VAL A 245 -1.71 12.29 15.77
CA VAL A 245 -2.06 11.97 17.17
C VAL A 245 -2.20 13.25 17.98
N PHE A 246 -1.24 14.17 17.91
CA PHE A 246 -1.30 15.44 18.64
C PHE A 246 -2.53 16.26 18.26
N THR A 247 -2.80 16.39 16.96
CA THR A 247 -3.98 17.14 16.48
C THR A 247 -5.30 16.46 16.85
N CYS A 248 -5.35 15.14 16.87
CA CYS A 248 -6.50 14.38 17.36
C CYS A 248 -6.75 14.65 18.84
N LEU A 249 -5.75 14.44 19.68
CA LEU A 249 -5.82 14.65 21.12
C LEU A 249 -6.21 16.10 21.47
N ARG A 250 -5.67 17.09 20.75
CA ARG A 250 -5.97 18.49 21.01
C ARG A 250 -7.37 18.92 20.54
N ASN A 251 -7.81 18.46 19.38
CA ASN A 251 -9.07 18.92 18.78
C ASN A 251 -10.29 18.12 19.23
N GLU A 252 -10.16 16.80 19.43
CA GLU A 252 -11.30 15.94 19.78
C GLU A 252 -11.42 15.73 21.27
N TYR A 253 -10.30 15.49 21.96
CA TYR A 253 -10.27 15.23 23.41
C TYR A 253 -9.99 16.48 24.25
N ARG A 254 -9.64 17.61 23.61
CA ARG A 254 -9.40 18.92 24.25
C ARG A 254 -8.33 18.91 25.35
N PHE A 255 -7.45 17.92 25.39
CA PHE A 255 -6.35 17.85 26.36
C PHE A 255 -5.45 19.08 26.31
N GLY A 256 -4.94 19.52 27.46
CA GLY A 256 -3.96 20.59 27.53
C GLY A 256 -2.70 20.28 26.71
N THR A 257 -1.95 21.31 26.31
CA THR A 257 -0.75 21.14 25.47
C THR A 257 0.27 20.19 26.09
N ALA A 258 0.52 20.29 27.40
CA ALA A 258 1.45 19.42 28.11
C ALA A 258 1.01 17.94 28.06
N GLY A 259 -0.24 17.64 28.46
CA GLY A 259 -0.78 16.28 28.41
C GLY A 259 -0.82 15.69 27.00
N THR A 260 -1.21 16.50 26.00
CA THR A 260 -1.20 16.12 24.58
C THR A 260 0.22 15.77 24.11
N THR A 261 1.21 16.56 24.52
CA THR A 261 2.64 16.35 24.18
C THR A 261 3.13 15.05 24.78
N LEU A 262 2.91 14.82 26.08
CA LEU A 262 3.33 13.59 26.77
C LEU A 262 2.69 12.35 26.16
N LEU A 263 1.37 12.37 25.93
CA LEU A 263 0.67 11.24 25.31
C LEU A 263 1.12 10.96 23.87
N THR A 264 1.43 12.01 23.11
CA THR A 264 1.95 11.84 21.75
C THR A 264 3.34 11.22 21.77
N LEU A 265 4.24 11.72 22.64
CA LEU A 265 5.59 11.14 22.82
C LEU A 265 5.52 9.68 23.28
N TRP A 266 4.65 9.39 24.25
CA TRP A 266 4.43 8.02 24.70
C TRP A 266 3.96 7.12 23.56
N THR A 267 2.95 7.55 22.79
CA THR A 267 2.44 6.78 21.64
C THR A 267 3.53 6.53 20.58
N VAL A 268 4.30 7.56 20.24
CA VAL A 268 5.44 7.48 19.31
C VAL A 268 6.49 6.49 19.81
N ALA A 269 6.91 6.62 21.07
CA ALA A 269 7.94 5.76 21.66
C ALA A 269 7.47 4.30 21.74
N THR A 270 6.26 4.06 22.22
CA THR A 270 5.69 2.70 22.32
C THR A 270 5.57 2.04 20.95
N LEU A 271 5.11 2.75 19.92
CA LEU A 271 5.03 2.19 18.57
C LEU A 271 6.41 1.99 17.95
N ALA A 272 7.36 2.90 18.17
CA ALA A 272 8.72 2.77 17.66
C ALA A 272 9.42 1.53 18.26
N ILE A 273 9.32 1.36 19.58
CA ILE A 273 9.83 0.18 20.29
C ILE A 273 9.09 -1.07 19.82
N GLY A 274 7.75 -1.03 19.75
CA GLY A 274 6.94 -2.16 19.30
C GLY A 274 7.29 -2.63 17.90
N PHE A 275 7.53 -1.71 16.96
CA PHE A 275 7.99 -2.06 15.61
C PHE A 275 9.41 -2.61 15.62
N SER A 276 10.34 -2.03 16.38
CA SER A 276 11.69 -2.58 16.51
C SER A 276 11.70 -3.98 17.12
N VAL A 277 10.85 -4.24 18.11
CA VAL A 277 10.71 -5.58 18.72
C VAL A 277 10.07 -6.56 17.74
N MET A 278 9.02 -6.14 17.02
CA MET A 278 8.38 -6.97 16.00
C MET A 278 9.35 -7.41 14.90
N GLN A 279 10.32 -6.57 14.54
CA GLN A 279 11.34 -6.89 13.54
C GLN A 279 12.20 -8.11 13.91
N PHE A 280 12.42 -8.42 15.20
CA PHE A 280 13.13 -9.65 15.61
C PHE A 280 12.46 -10.93 15.09
N LEU A 281 11.14 -10.89 14.93
CA LEU A 281 10.36 -12.02 14.47
C LEU A 281 10.42 -12.18 12.95
N ILE A 282 10.98 -11.20 12.22
CA ILE A 282 11.00 -11.21 10.76
C ILE A 282 12.32 -11.82 10.28
N VAL A 283 12.25 -12.95 9.57
CA VAL A 283 13.41 -13.77 9.17
C VAL A 283 14.49 -12.96 8.43
N ASN A 284 14.09 -12.02 7.59
CA ASN A 284 15.01 -11.25 6.76
C ASN A 284 15.30 -9.84 7.33
N ARG A 285 14.91 -9.57 8.57
CA ARG A 285 15.11 -8.27 9.21
C ARG A 285 15.74 -8.46 10.59
N GLY A 286 16.84 -7.76 10.84
CA GLY A 286 17.46 -7.71 12.16
C GLY A 286 16.87 -6.59 13.00
N PHE A 287 17.18 -6.60 14.30
CA PHE A 287 17.03 -5.41 15.12
C PHE A 287 18.21 -4.48 14.85
N VAL A 288 17.90 -3.25 14.41
CA VAL A 288 18.88 -2.20 14.18
C VAL A 288 18.48 -1.00 15.03
N ALA A 289 19.36 -0.56 15.94
CA ALA A 289 19.07 0.56 16.83
C ALA A 289 18.82 1.87 16.07
N THR A 290 19.38 2.00 14.85
CA THR A 290 19.14 3.11 13.92
C THR A 290 17.66 3.34 13.67
N ASP A 291 16.87 2.29 13.36
CA ASP A 291 15.44 2.39 13.09
C ASP A 291 14.70 3.06 14.27
N LEU A 292 15.02 2.64 15.50
CA LEU A 292 14.40 3.19 16.71
C LEU A 292 14.69 4.68 16.86
N VAL A 293 15.95 5.08 16.68
CA VAL A 293 16.39 6.48 16.77
C VAL A 293 15.71 7.32 15.69
N ILE A 294 15.72 6.86 14.43
CA ILE A 294 15.10 7.50 13.28
C ILE A 294 13.59 7.74 13.52
N ARG A 295 12.86 6.72 13.99
CA ARG A 295 11.42 6.81 14.31
C ARG A 295 11.14 7.84 15.40
N VAL A 296 11.91 7.81 16.50
CA VAL A 296 11.74 8.74 17.62
C VAL A 296 12.07 10.17 17.20
N CYS A 297 13.17 10.40 16.47
CA CYS A 297 13.54 11.70 15.93
C CYS A 297 12.46 12.26 15.00
N GLY A 298 11.96 11.44 14.08
CA GLY A 298 10.85 11.79 13.19
C GLY A 298 9.60 12.22 13.97
N GLY A 299 9.20 11.41 14.96
CA GLY A 299 8.05 11.72 15.82
C GLY A 299 8.23 13.00 16.64
N CYS A 300 9.41 13.24 17.20
CA CYS A 300 9.73 14.48 17.92
C CYS A 300 9.63 15.71 16.99
N ALA A 301 10.18 15.64 15.78
CA ALA A 301 10.08 16.72 14.80
C ALA A 301 8.62 16.99 14.40
N GLY A 302 7.83 15.94 14.22
CA GLY A 302 6.39 16.04 13.91
C GLY A 302 5.59 16.71 15.02
N LEU A 303 5.88 16.33 16.26
CA LEU A 303 5.28 16.93 17.45
C LEU A 303 5.64 18.42 17.58
N LEU A 304 6.91 18.79 17.42
CA LEU A 304 7.36 20.18 17.49
C LEU A 304 6.62 21.05 16.48
N LEU A 305 6.52 20.60 15.23
CA LEU A 305 5.80 21.36 14.21
C LEU A 305 4.29 21.42 14.53
N ALA A 306 3.70 20.34 15.06
CA ALA A 306 2.28 20.32 15.45
C ALA A 306 1.96 21.32 16.57
N ILE A 307 2.87 21.46 17.55
CA ILE A 307 2.77 22.46 18.62
C ILE A 307 2.84 23.88 18.04
N CYS A 308 3.82 24.13 17.15
CA CYS A 308 3.99 25.44 16.51
C CYS A 308 2.77 25.81 15.66
N ALA A 309 2.25 24.87 14.87
CA ALA A 309 1.09 25.08 14.02
C ALA A 309 -0.22 25.21 14.82
N GLY A 310 -0.37 24.48 15.92
CA GLY A 310 -1.54 24.53 16.80
C GLY A 310 -1.79 25.92 17.40
N ARG A 311 -0.74 26.74 17.56
CA ARG A 311 -0.87 28.15 17.99
C ARG A 311 -1.52 29.05 16.93
N SER A 312 -1.41 28.69 15.65
CA SER A 312 -1.87 29.52 14.52
C SER A 312 -3.27 29.16 14.01
N VAL A 313 -3.74 27.92 14.21
CA VAL A 313 -4.95 27.39 13.54
C VAL A 313 -6.25 27.69 14.29
N ALA A 314 -6.19 28.15 15.55
CA ALA A 314 -7.37 28.35 16.39
C ALA A 314 -8.38 29.41 15.88
N GLY A 315 -8.02 30.26 14.90
CA GLY A 315 -8.87 31.35 14.41
C GLY A 315 -9.25 31.35 12.93
N GLN A 316 -8.71 30.46 12.08
CA GLN A 316 -8.84 30.60 10.62
C GLN A 316 -9.24 29.30 9.90
N ARG A 317 -10.49 28.87 10.06
CA ARG A 317 -11.03 27.70 9.33
C ARG A 317 -11.16 27.95 7.82
N ASP A 318 -11.37 29.20 7.40
CA ASP A 318 -11.62 29.51 5.98
C ASP A 318 -10.36 29.88 5.19
N ALA A 319 -9.28 30.34 5.84
CA ALA A 319 -7.99 30.63 5.18
C ALA A 319 -7.14 29.36 4.93
N ALA A 320 -7.56 28.19 5.41
CA ALA A 320 -6.77 26.96 5.37
C ALA A 320 -6.61 26.32 3.97
N TRP A 321 -7.37 26.78 2.98
CA TRP A 321 -7.50 26.09 1.71
C TRP A 321 -6.33 26.27 0.73
N PRO A 322 -5.81 27.50 0.49
CA PRO A 322 -4.60 27.68 -0.31
C PRO A 322 -3.40 26.93 0.28
N CYS A 323 -3.31 26.89 1.61
CA CYS A 323 -2.27 26.17 2.34
C CYS A 323 -2.32 24.67 2.04
N ARG A 324 -3.49 24.02 2.12
CA ARG A 324 -3.67 22.60 1.78
C ARG A 324 -3.24 22.27 0.36
N ARG A 325 -3.55 23.13 -0.61
CA ARG A 325 -3.15 22.93 -2.01
C ARG A 325 -1.62 23.00 -2.15
N ARG A 326 -0.99 23.97 -1.50
CA ARG A 326 0.48 24.08 -1.47
C ARG A 326 1.10 22.83 -0.82
N THR A 327 0.59 22.39 0.32
CA THR A 327 1.05 21.16 0.99
C THR A 327 0.92 19.94 0.09
N ALA A 328 -0.22 19.76 -0.60
CA ALA A 328 -0.41 18.63 -1.52
C ALA A 328 0.56 18.66 -2.71
N ARG A 329 0.89 19.84 -3.23
CA ARG A 329 1.92 19.99 -4.29
C ARG A 329 3.31 19.65 -3.78
N VAL A 330 3.68 20.15 -2.59
CA VAL A 330 4.95 19.83 -1.94
C VAL A 330 5.05 18.32 -1.71
N LEU A 331 3.98 17.69 -1.22
CA LEU A 331 3.92 16.24 -1.05
C LEU A 331 4.09 15.51 -2.38
N ALA A 332 3.39 15.93 -3.44
CA ALA A 332 3.55 15.32 -4.76
C ALA A 332 5.00 15.43 -5.28
N LEU A 333 5.62 16.62 -5.16
CA LEU A 333 7.02 16.83 -5.55
C LEU A 333 7.98 15.99 -4.70
N ALA A 334 7.76 15.92 -3.39
CA ALA A 334 8.56 15.09 -2.49
C ALA A 334 8.43 13.60 -2.84
N THR A 335 7.23 13.13 -3.19
CA THR A 335 7.01 11.74 -3.63
C THR A 335 7.68 11.47 -4.97
N VAL A 336 7.63 12.40 -5.94
CA VAL A 336 8.39 12.27 -7.20
C VAL A 336 9.89 12.20 -6.91
N GLY A 337 10.41 13.12 -6.09
CA GLY A 337 11.82 13.13 -5.70
C GLY A 337 12.24 11.82 -5.04
N TYR A 338 11.42 11.29 -4.13
CA TYR A 338 11.63 10.00 -3.50
C TYR A 338 11.68 8.85 -4.51
N ILE A 339 10.71 8.76 -5.43
CA ILE A 339 10.66 7.72 -6.46
C ILE A 339 11.90 7.80 -7.37
N VAL A 340 12.25 9.00 -7.83
CA VAL A 340 13.40 9.22 -8.72
C VAL A 340 14.70 8.88 -8.02
N LEU A 341 14.93 9.37 -6.80
CA LEU A 341 16.15 9.08 -6.04
C LEU A 341 16.28 7.58 -5.74
N ARG A 342 15.21 6.94 -5.25
CA ARG A 342 15.21 5.50 -4.94
C ARG A 342 15.45 4.64 -6.19
N GLY A 343 14.87 5.02 -7.32
CA GLY A 343 15.07 4.34 -8.60
C GLY A 343 16.47 4.56 -9.19
N SER A 344 17.06 5.73 -8.95
CA SER A 344 18.35 6.12 -9.54
C SER A 344 19.58 5.74 -8.71
N PHE A 345 19.40 5.24 -7.47
CA PHE A 345 20.54 4.82 -6.65
C PHE A 345 21.02 3.40 -6.98
N PRO A 346 22.35 3.17 -7.07
CA PRO A 346 23.43 4.14 -6.85
C PRO A 346 23.69 4.98 -8.10
N LEU A 347 24.11 6.24 -7.96
CA LEU A 347 24.49 7.06 -9.13
C LEU A 347 25.90 6.67 -9.64
N MET A 348 26.05 5.42 -10.08
CA MET A 348 27.25 4.90 -10.72
C MET A 348 26.90 4.48 -12.13
N PHE A 349 27.43 5.20 -13.12
CA PHE A 349 27.06 4.98 -14.50
C PHE A 349 27.92 3.89 -15.15
N ARG A 350 27.29 3.03 -15.96
CA ARG A 350 27.94 1.97 -16.73
C ARG A 350 28.32 2.47 -18.13
N PRO A 351 29.36 1.92 -18.78
CA PRO A 351 29.68 2.22 -20.17
C PRO A 351 28.56 1.80 -21.12
N ALA A 352 28.33 2.58 -22.19
CA ALA A 352 27.28 2.31 -23.18
C ALA A 352 27.46 0.99 -23.96
N SER A 353 28.67 0.41 -23.95
CA SER A 353 28.93 -0.89 -24.59
C SER A 353 28.15 -2.06 -23.98
N THR A 354 27.65 -1.92 -22.74
CA THR A 354 26.90 -2.98 -22.01
C THR A 354 25.39 -2.94 -22.23
N LEU A 355 24.89 -2.01 -23.07
CA LEU A 355 23.46 -1.81 -23.32
C LEU A 355 22.74 -3.01 -23.97
N PRO A 356 23.33 -3.73 -24.97
CA PRO A 356 22.62 -4.81 -25.66
C PRO A 356 22.19 -5.94 -24.71
N ASP A 357 23.03 -6.31 -23.74
CA ASP A 357 22.76 -7.41 -22.81
C ASP A 357 21.59 -7.11 -21.85
N LEU A 358 21.43 -5.84 -21.48
CA LEU A 358 20.38 -5.36 -20.57
C LEU A 358 19.02 -5.21 -21.23
N MET A 359 18.99 -5.16 -22.56
CA MET A 359 17.76 -5.06 -23.34
C MET A 359 17.37 -6.40 -23.95
N SER A 360 17.91 -7.50 -23.41
CA SER A 360 17.50 -8.84 -23.80
C SER A 360 15.98 -9.01 -23.64
N PRO A 361 15.29 -9.69 -24.56
CA PRO A 361 13.84 -9.93 -24.48
C PRO A 361 13.39 -10.53 -23.14
N GLU A 362 14.25 -11.35 -22.51
CA GLU A 362 14.01 -11.93 -21.18
C GLU A 362 13.86 -10.86 -20.09
N THR A 363 14.80 -9.92 -20.01
CA THR A 363 14.79 -8.88 -18.96
C THR A 363 13.66 -7.87 -19.14
N MET A 364 13.22 -7.66 -20.37
CA MET A 364 12.09 -6.78 -20.70
C MET A 364 10.74 -7.45 -20.45
N PHE A 365 10.69 -8.76 -20.24
CA PHE A 365 9.43 -9.45 -19.99
C PHE A 365 8.84 -9.00 -18.63
N PRO A 366 7.56 -8.57 -18.58
CA PRO A 366 6.93 -8.15 -17.33
C PRO A 366 7.06 -9.21 -16.23
N PHE A 367 7.38 -8.75 -15.02
CA PHE A 367 7.56 -9.55 -13.80
C PHE A 367 8.73 -10.55 -13.82
N PHE A 368 9.52 -10.63 -14.89
CA PHE A 368 10.59 -11.61 -15.01
C PHE A 368 11.64 -11.51 -13.90
N GLY A 369 12.14 -10.30 -13.63
CA GLY A 369 13.10 -10.07 -12.55
C GLY A 369 12.56 -10.41 -11.16
N TYR A 370 11.25 -10.26 -10.96
CA TYR A 370 10.57 -10.61 -9.70
C TYR A 370 10.40 -12.13 -9.56
N ALA A 371 10.15 -12.83 -10.66
CA ALA A 371 9.98 -14.28 -10.68
C ALA A 371 11.29 -15.04 -10.45
N ARG A 372 12.43 -14.51 -10.94
CA ARG A 372 13.77 -15.08 -10.68
C ARG A 372 14.37 -14.63 -9.33
N GLY A 373 13.92 -13.49 -8.81
CA GLY A 373 14.41 -12.96 -7.54
C GLY A 373 13.91 -13.74 -6.33
N ARG A 374 14.51 -13.47 -5.16
CA ARG A 374 13.95 -13.95 -3.89
C ARG A 374 12.56 -13.35 -3.68
N PHE A 375 11.57 -14.20 -3.45
CA PHE A 375 10.15 -13.83 -3.34
C PHE A 375 9.88 -12.73 -2.31
N ASP A 376 10.56 -12.77 -1.16
CA ASP A 376 10.44 -11.79 -0.09
C ASP A 376 10.90 -10.39 -0.51
N LEU A 377 12.01 -10.30 -1.25
CA LEU A 377 12.53 -9.06 -1.80
C LEU A 377 11.63 -8.54 -2.92
N ALA A 378 11.17 -9.46 -3.78
CA ALA A 378 10.27 -9.17 -4.88
C ALA A 378 8.95 -8.53 -4.39
N ILE A 379 8.30 -9.14 -3.39
CA ILE A 379 7.07 -8.59 -2.80
C ILE A 379 7.34 -7.24 -2.14
N THR A 380 8.41 -7.12 -1.37
CA THR A 380 8.73 -5.88 -0.66
C THR A 380 8.93 -4.72 -1.64
N ASP A 381 9.67 -4.94 -2.71
CA ASP A 381 9.89 -3.94 -3.76
C ASP A 381 8.60 -3.60 -4.50
N LEU A 382 7.79 -4.60 -4.86
CA LEU A 382 6.49 -4.40 -5.52
C LEU A 382 5.54 -3.57 -4.65
N VAL A 383 5.46 -3.89 -3.36
CA VAL A 383 4.65 -3.19 -2.37
C VAL A 383 5.14 -1.75 -2.18
N ALA A 384 6.45 -1.54 -2.01
CA ALA A 384 7.05 -0.22 -1.84
C ALA A 384 6.78 0.69 -3.06
N LYS A 385 6.99 0.18 -4.28
CA LYS A 385 6.70 0.90 -5.53
C LYS A 385 5.22 1.22 -5.66
N THR A 386 4.36 0.24 -5.42
CA THR A 386 2.90 0.43 -5.46
C THR A 386 2.45 1.54 -4.50
N TYR A 387 2.96 1.55 -3.26
CA TYR A 387 2.64 2.60 -2.30
C TYR A 387 3.17 3.98 -2.71
N ALA A 388 4.39 4.06 -3.22
CA ALA A 388 4.97 5.33 -3.67
C ALA A 388 4.12 5.97 -4.79
N TYR A 389 3.73 5.19 -5.79
CA TYR A 389 2.87 5.68 -6.88
C TYR A 389 1.42 5.95 -6.43
N LEU A 390 0.88 5.15 -5.50
CA LEU A 390 -0.42 5.40 -4.87
C LEU A 390 -0.43 6.75 -4.14
N LEU A 391 0.63 7.04 -3.38
CA LEU A 391 0.81 8.31 -2.67
C LEU A 391 0.93 9.48 -3.65
N LEU A 392 1.71 9.31 -4.73
CA LEU A 392 1.85 10.31 -5.78
C LEU A 392 0.48 10.64 -6.41
N GLY A 393 -0.29 9.62 -6.79
CA GLY A 393 -1.62 9.80 -7.36
C GLY A 393 -2.60 10.52 -6.43
N THR A 394 -2.53 10.19 -5.13
CA THR A 394 -3.32 10.84 -4.07
C THR A 394 -2.95 12.31 -3.92
N ALA A 395 -1.65 12.62 -3.86
CA ALA A 395 -1.14 13.98 -3.70
C ALA A 395 -1.46 14.86 -4.93
N LEU A 396 -1.29 14.33 -6.14
CA LEU A 396 -1.64 15.02 -7.39
C LEU A 396 -3.13 15.36 -7.46
N ALA A 397 -4.00 14.41 -7.09
CA ALA A 397 -5.43 14.66 -7.02
C ALA A 397 -5.76 15.70 -5.95
N ALA A 398 -5.19 15.59 -4.74
CA ALA A 398 -5.40 16.55 -3.65
C ALA A 398 -4.97 17.98 -4.04
N ALA A 399 -3.89 18.14 -4.81
CA ALA A 399 -3.41 19.42 -5.32
C ALA A 399 -4.34 20.09 -6.35
N ARG A 400 -5.28 19.32 -6.92
CA ARG A 400 -6.22 19.75 -7.97
C ARG A 400 -7.69 19.60 -7.59
N VAL A 401 -7.97 19.17 -6.36
CA VAL A 401 -9.32 18.91 -5.87
C VAL A 401 -10.27 20.10 -6.07
N ASN A 402 -9.78 21.34 -6.23
CA ASN A 402 -10.62 22.54 -6.32
C ASN A 402 -11.09 22.88 -7.72
N ASP A 403 -10.48 22.28 -8.75
CA ASP A 403 -10.96 22.45 -10.11
C ASP A 403 -12.30 21.72 -10.23
N MET A 404 -13.38 22.44 -9.87
CA MET A 404 -14.73 21.90 -9.62
C MET A 404 -15.36 21.16 -10.81
N LYS A 405 -14.76 21.30 -11.99
CA LYS A 405 -15.21 20.66 -13.24
C LYS A 405 -14.49 19.35 -13.56
N SER A 406 -13.45 19.00 -12.80
CA SER A 406 -12.64 17.83 -13.12
C SER A 406 -13.38 16.55 -12.76
N ASP A 407 -13.84 15.81 -13.76
CA ASP A 407 -14.30 14.43 -13.62
C ASP A 407 -13.19 13.59 -12.95
N ALA A 408 -13.57 12.71 -12.01
CA ALA A 408 -12.64 11.80 -11.34
C ALA A 408 -11.81 11.00 -12.36
N ARG A 409 -12.40 10.66 -13.51
CA ARG A 409 -11.69 10.01 -14.62
C ARG A 409 -10.54 10.84 -15.17
N CYS A 410 -10.77 12.15 -15.36
CA CYS A 410 -9.75 13.06 -15.84
C CYS A 410 -8.61 13.19 -14.82
N MET A 411 -8.94 13.21 -13.53
CA MET A 411 -7.93 13.20 -12.46
C MET A 411 -7.13 11.89 -12.45
N MET A 412 -7.80 10.74 -12.53
CA MET A 412 -7.14 9.42 -12.61
C MET A 412 -6.21 9.34 -13.82
N ALA A 413 -6.69 9.71 -15.01
CA ALA A 413 -5.91 9.67 -16.25
C ALA A 413 -4.69 10.59 -16.19
N ARG A 414 -4.84 11.80 -15.63
CA ARG A 414 -3.70 12.73 -15.46
C ARG A 414 -2.68 12.21 -14.44
N SER A 415 -3.14 11.70 -13.30
CA SER A 415 -2.23 11.12 -12.29
C SER A 415 -1.51 9.90 -12.84
N ALA A 416 -2.20 9.04 -13.59
CA ALA A 416 -1.61 7.91 -14.31
C ALA A 416 -0.57 8.36 -15.35
N ALA A 417 -0.87 9.38 -16.15
CA ALA A 417 0.07 9.91 -17.15
C ALA A 417 1.33 10.50 -16.51
N VAL A 418 1.19 11.24 -15.40
CA VAL A 418 2.35 11.76 -14.65
C VAL A 418 3.17 10.60 -14.06
N ALA A 419 2.51 9.63 -13.43
CA ALA A 419 3.20 8.47 -12.86
C ALA A 419 3.92 7.64 -13.93
N LEU A 420 3.30 7.44 -15.10
CA LEU A 420 3.93 6.79 -16.25
C LEU A 420 5.15 7.57 -16.73
N GLY A 421 5.05 8.90 -16.86
CA GLY A 421 6.18 9.74 -17.24
C GLY A 421 7.34 9.64 -16.25
N VAL A 422 7.05 9.67 -14.95
CA VAL A 422 8.06 9.48 -13.90
C VAL A 422 8.69 8.08 -13.99
N ALA A 423 7.88 7.04 -14.17
CA ALA A 423 8.36 5.67 -14.28
C ALA A 423 9.24 5.48 -15.53
N ILE A 424 8.85 6.01 -16.69
CA ILE A 424 9.66 5.98 -17.92
C ILE A 424 11.01 6.66 -17.69
N VAL A 425 11.03 7.83 -17.05
CA VAL A 425 12.29 8.53 -16.73
C VAL A 425 13.16 7.68 -15.80
N VAL A 426 12.58 7.10 -14.75
CA VAL A 426 13.32 6.24 -13.81
C VAL A 426 13.88 4.99 -14.50
N GLU A 427 13.07 4.26 -15.25
CA GLU A 427 13.52 3.07 -15.98
C GLU A 427 14.56 3.42 -17.06
N GLY A 428 14.38 4.55 -17.74
CA GLY A 428 15.35 5.06 -18.70
C GLY A 428 16.69 5.43 -18.06
N LEU A 429 16.69 5.99 -16.85
CA LEU A 429 17.91 6.25 -16.08
C LEU A 429 18.59 4.96 -15.63
N GLN A 430 17.81 3.95 -15.23
CA GLN A 430 18.33 2.66 -14.75
C GLN A 430 19.16 1.90 -15.80
N ILE A 431 18.88 2.11 -17.08
CA ILE A 431 19.70 1.59 -18.20
C ILE A 431 21.17 1.96 -18.02
N PHE A 432 21.44 3.18 -17.56
CA PHE A 432 22.80 3.69 -17.41
C PHE A 432 23.40 3.40 -16.04
N ILE A 433 22.66 2.89 -15.06
CA ILE A 433 23.13 2.76 -13.67
C ILE A 433 23.62 1.34 -13.41
N VAL A 434 24.88 1.16 -13.00
CA VAL A 434 25.46 -0.12 -12.56
C VAL A 434 24.59 -0.72 -11.45
N SER A 435 24.35 -2.04 -11.49
CA SER A 435 23.50 -2.81 -10.56
C SER A 435 21.98 -2.66 -10.70
N ARG A 436 21.49 -1.86 -11.67
CA ARG A 436 20.06 -1.76 -11.97
C ARG A 436 19.71 -2.50 -13.27
N VAL A 437 18.49 -3.00 -13.34
CA VAL A 437 17.96 -3.63 -14.55
C VAL A 437 16.61 -2.97 -14.78
N PRO A 438 16.43 -2.28 -15.93
CA PRO A 438 15.14 -1.68 -16.25
C PRO A 438 14.07 -2.76 -16.30
N SER A 439 12.87 -2.44 -15.84
CA SER A 439 11.76 -3.38 -15.70
C SER A 439 10.46 -2.77 -16.19
N ILE A 440 9.87 -3.38 -17.23
CA ILE A 440 8.53 -2.99 -17.72
C ILE A 440 7.48 -3.12 -16.61
N THR A 441 7.71 -4.01 -15.64
CA THR A 441 6.87 -4.19 -14.46
C THR A 441 6.64 -2.88 -13.71
N ASP A 442 7.66 -2.03 -13.58
CA ASP A 442 7.58 -0.81 -12.80
C ASP A 442 6.67 0.22 -13.47
N LEU A 443 6.70 0.27 -14.81
CA LEU A 443 5.77 1.05 -15.64
C LEU A 443 4.32 0.57 -15.45
N LEU A 444 4.13 -0.76 -15.46
CA LEU A 444 2.82 -1.40 -15.31
C LEU A 444 2.23 -1.21 -13.91
N LEU A 445 3.06 -1.10 -12.88
CA LEU A 445 2.62 -0.83 -11.51
C LEU A 445 2.30 0.65 -11.28
N ALA A 446 3.09 1.56 -11.87
CA ALA A 446 2.97 3.00 -11.65
C ALA A 446 1.58 3.56 -12.03
N VAL A 447 1.08 3.16 -13.20
CA VAL A 447 -0.19 3.62 -13.79
C VAL A 447 -1.41 3.29 -12.91
N PRO A 448 -1.72 2.01 -12.63
CA PRO A 448 -2.89 1.63 -11.84
C PRO A 448 -2.78 2.12 -10.38
N ALA A 449 -1.57 2.10 -9.79
CA ALA A 449 -1.38 2.59 -8.44
C ALA A 449 -1.70 4.09 -8.32
N ALA A 450 -1.16 4.93 -9.20
CA ALA A 450 -1.44 6.36 -9.20
C ALA A 450 -2.90 6.69 -9.54
N ALA A 451 -3.50 5.95 -10.49
CA ALA A 451 -4.92 6.08 -10.80
C ALA A 451 -5.81 5.74 -9.58
N LEU A 452 -5.49 4.65 -8.86
CA LEU A 452 -6.18 4.26 -7.65
C LEU A 452 -6.06 5.32 -6.56
N GLY A 453 -4.87 5.88 -6.35
CA GLY A 453 -4.64 6.96 -5.37
C GLY A 453 -5.49 8.20 -5.68
N ALA A 454 -5.52 8.60 -6.95
CA ALA A 454 -6.35 9.71 -7.41
C ALA A 454 -7.85 9.44 -7.23
N TYR A 455 -8.30 8.22 -7.56
CA TYR A 455 -9.67 7.79 -7.36
C TYR A 455 -10.09 7.85 -5.89
N LEU A 456 -9.26 7.31 -4.99
CA LEU A 456 -9.52 7.34 -3.54
C LEU A 456 -9.65 8.77 -3.02
N MET A 457 -8.80 9.68 -3.49
CA MET A 457 -8.85 11.09 -3.11
C MET A 457 -10.08 11.82 -3.65
N CYS A 458 -10.47 11.56 -4.90
CA CYS A 458 -11.70 12.11 -5.48
C CYS A 458 -12.95 11.60 -4.76
N GLY A 459 -12.99 10.30 -4.44
CA GLY A 459 -14.03 9.69 -3.62
C GLY A 459 -14.15 10.38 -2.27
N LEU A 460 -13.01 10.61 -1.59
CA LEU A 460 -12.96 11.34 -0.32
C LEU A 460 -13.52 12.76 -0.43
N LYS A 461 -13.30 13.47 -1.53
CA LYS A 461 -13.82 14.83 -1.73
C LYS A 461 -15.34 14.85 -1.92
N SER A 462 -15.87 14.00 -2.80
CA SER A 462 -17.31 13.94 -3.09
C SER A 462 -18.12 13.73 -1.82
N VAL A 463 -17.60 12.89 -0.93
CA VAL A 463 -18.13 12.67 0.40
C VAL A 463 -18.15 13.92 1.28
N VAL A 464 -17.00 14.60 1.42
CA VAL A 464 -16.90 15.78 2.29
C VAL A 464 -17.88 16.87 1.83
N LYS A 465 -18.14 16.97 0.53
CA LYS A 465 -19.12 17.91 -0.03
C LYS A 465 -20.56 17.56 0.36
N GLU A 466 -20.93 16.27 0.39
CA GLU A 466 -22.29 15.82 0.75
C GLU A 466 -22.60 15.98 2.24
N VAL A 467 -21.59 15.92 3.11
CA VAL A 467 -21.78 15.99 4.59
C VAL A 467 -21.84 17.43 5.11
N ARG A 468 -21.20 18.39 4.43
CA ARG A 468 -21.12 19.79 4.86
C ARG A 468 -22.47 20.56 5.01
N PRO A 469 -23.53 20.29 4.21
CA PRO A 469 -24.79 21.04 4.31
C PRO A 469 -25.56 20.78 5.62
N ALA A 470 -25.47 19.58 6.20
CA ALA A 470 -26.26 19.18 7.37
C ALA A 470 -25.86 19.90 8.68
N ARG A 471 -24.73 20.60 8.70
CA ARG A 471 -24.17 21.23 9.91
C ARG A 471 -24.41 22.74 9.99
N ASN A 472 -24.92 23.34 8.92
CA ASN A 472 -25.22 24.77 8.84
C ASN A 472 -26.70 25.07 9.06
N GLU A 473 -27.54 24.05 9.29
CA GLU A 473 -28.82 24.32 9.94
C GLU A 473 -28.51 24.87 11.35
N PRO A 474 -29.04 26.04 11.73
CA PRO A 474 -28.89 26.55 13.08
C PRO A 474 -29.33 25.45 14.05
N PRO A 475 -28.69 25.31 15.22
CA PRO A 475 -29.03 24.28 16.20
C PRO A 475 -30.45 24.56 16.70
N GLY A 476 -31.46 24.10 15.99
CA GLY A 476 -32.83 24.07 16.48
C GLY A 476 -32.89 22.99 17.53
N ASP A 477 -33.14 23.37 18.79
CA ASP A 477 -33.51 22.60 19.99
C ASP A 477 -33.23 21.09 20.00
N ALA A 478 -32.08 20.67 19.44
CA ALA A 478 -31.69 19.28 19.40
C ALA A 478 -31.32 18.93 20.85
N PRO A 479 -31.98 17.92 21.46
CA PRO A 479 -31.73 17.58 22.84
C PRO A 479 -30.22 17.34 23.06
N PRO A 480 -29.68 17.73 24.23
CA PRO A 480 -28.27 17.53 24.54
C PRO A 480 -27.93 16.06 24.24
N PRO A 481 -26.80 15.78 23.55
CA PRO A 481 -26.49 14.46 23.01
C PRO A 481 -26.57 13.42 24.12
N GLY A 482 -27.71 12.72 24.18
CA GLY A 482 -28.02 11.73 25.18
C GLY A 482 -27.08 10.54 24.99
N GLY A 483 -26.26 10.28 26.00
CA GLY A 483 -25.56 9.02 26.18
C GLY A 483 -24.59 8.66 25.05
N ARG A 484 -23.52 9.44 24.86
CA ARG A 484 -22.35 8.90 24.17
C ARG A 484 -21.83 7.74 25.04
N ARG A 485 -22.04 6.49 24.59
CA ARG A 485 -21.49 5.31 25.27
C ARG A 485 -19.97 5.48 25.32
N TRP A 486 -19.47 5.70 26.53
CA TRP A 486 -18.04 5.82 26.79
C TRP A 486 -17.35 4.57 26.29
N THR A 487 -16.40 4.73 25.39
CA THR A 487 -15.52 3.61 25.04
C THR A 487 -14.58 3.36 26.22
N LEU A 488 -14.01 2.15 26.30
CA LEU A 488 -13.03 1.82 27.33
C LEU A 488 -11.83 2.78 27.32
N SER A 489 -11.51 3.31 26.12
CA SER A 489 -10.55 4.38 25.89
C SER A 489 -10.97 5.69 26.59
N ASP A 490 -12.22 6.11 26.43
CA ASP A 490 -12.76 7.33 27.04
C ASP A 490 -12.78 7.22 28.57
N ALA A 491 -13.06 6.04 29.12
CA ALA A 491 -13.04 5.79 30.56
C ALA A 491 -11.63 5.91 31.15
N LEU A 492 -10.63 5.27 30.52
CA LEU A 492 -9.21 5.39 30.91
C LEU A 492 -8.71 6.83 30.80
N ILE A 493 -9.09 7.52 29.72
CA ILE A 493 -8.77 8.93 29.49
C ILE A 493 -9.38 9.83 30.56
N SER A 494 -10.63 9.58 30.96
CA SER A 494 -11.34 10.41 31.94
C SER A 494 -10.72 10.34 33.34
N GLN A 495 -10.07 9.23 33.68
CA GLN A 495 -9.33 9.08 34.93
C GLN A 495 -8.00 9.86 34.92
N LEU A 496 -7.43 10.12 33.74
CA LEU A 496 -6.16 10.83 33.57
C LEU A 496 -6.32 12.36 33.47
N VAL A 497 -7.51 12.84 33.09
CA VAL A 497 -7.82 14.27 33.10
C VAL A 497 -8.33 14.63 34.49
N ALA A 498 -7.44 15.13 35.35
CA ALA A 498 -7.88 15.82 36.56
C ALA A 498 -8.90 16.91 36.15
N PRO A 499 -10.12 16.93 36.72
CA PRO A 499 -11.08 17.97 36.43
C PRO A 499 -10.41 19.31 36.72
N ARG A 500 -10.41 20.21 35.73
CA ARG A 500 -9.92 21.57 35.91
C ARG A 500 -10.73 22.17 37.05
N SER A 501 -10.10 22.36 38.21
CA SER A 501 -10.72 22.95 39.42
C SER A 501 -11.15 24.41 39.23
N ASP A 502 -10.92 24.98 38.04
CA ASP A 502 -11.26 26.35 37.68
C ASP A 502 -12.73 26.51 37.23
N ALA A 503 -13.58 25.50 37.43
CA ALA A 503 -15.03 25.66 37.36
C ALA A 503 -15.51 26.51 38.55
N VAL A 504 -15.29 27.82 38.41
CA VAL A 504 -16.12 28.94 38.87
C VAL A 504 -16.90 28.63 40.15
N LYS A 505 -16.33 29.03 41.30
CA LYS A 505 -17.18 29.42 42.43
C LYS A 505 -18.18 30.45 41.89
N PRO A 506 -19.50 30.27 42.05
CA PRO A 506 -20.42 31.35 41.80
C PRO A 506 -20.01 32.49 42.74
N LEU A 507 -19.53 33.59 42.15
CA LEU A 507 -19.47 34.87 42.85
C LEU A 507 -20.92 35.19 43.19
N GLY A 508 -21.25 35.07 44.48
CA GLY A 508 -22.57 35.41 44.96
C GLY A 508 -22.91 36.85 44.61
N GLN A 509 -24.07 37.03 44.00
CA GLN A 509 -25.01 38.14 44.19
C GLN A 509 -26.41 37.58 44.05
#